data_AF-A0A0C9NHG1-F1
#
_entry.id   AF-A0A0C9NHG1-F1
#
_cell.length_a   1.000
_cell.length_b   1.000
_cell.length_c   1.000
_cell.angle_alpha   90.00
_cell.angle_beta   90.00
_cell.angle_gamma   90.00
#
_symmetry.space_group_name_H-M   'P 1'
#
loop_
_entity.id
_entity.type
_entity.pdbx_description
1 polymer ?
#
loop_
_entity_poly.entity_id
_entity_poly.type
_entity_poly.pdbx_seq_one_letter_code
_entity_poly.pdbx_strand_id
1 'polypeptide(L)'
;MASAALHSARSRAIVGMPLWQILRSASAPRTIAELQAECPVSYDSLHATLKRWQRRGAIVRHPGKPLRFGLAPTIRTDTPPDGRSEEARTRMRQRSARQRIWTAMRVLKTFDAPTLRMAANATERGVATYLNQLQRGGYIRVVERGSSNTGKLSVYRLQRNSGPNCPTTRRPRGATTTILADNNNGRTVDISPSATSLRKPSTKALAGGGVG
;
A
#
# COMPACT_ATOMS: atom_id res chain seq x y z
N MET A 1 10.34 5.78 19.38
CA MET A 1 9.46 6.95 19.22
C MET A 1 9.06 7.30 17.76
N ALA A 2 9.29 6.44 16.75
CA ALA A 2 8.90 6.71 15.34
C ALA A 2 7.54 6.10 14.91
N SER A 3 6.87 5.32 15.78
CA SER A 3 5.63 4.58 15.46
C SER A 3 4.42 5.51 15.24
N ALA A 4 4.36 6.67 15.92
CA ALA A 4 3.23 7.59 15.85
C ALA A 4 3.11 8.31 14.48
N ALA A 5 4.23 8.61 13.82
CA ALA A 5 4.26 9.43 12.61
C ALA A 5 3.65 8.73 11.37
N LEU A 6 3.80 7.41 11.24
CA LEU A 6 3.29 6.63 10.09
C LEU A 6 1.80 6.26 10.19
N HIS A 7 1.27 6.05 11.41
CA HIS A 7 -0.17 5.95 11.62
C HIS A 7 -0.85 7.30 11.38
N SER A 8 -0.19 8.37 11.81
CA SER A 8 -0.64 9.72 11.51
C SER A 8 -0.68 9.99 10.00
N ALA A 9 0.28 9.52 9.20
CA ALA A 9 0.30 9.74 7.74
C ALA A 9 -0.80 8.99 6.94
N ARG A 10 -1.18 7.78 7.35
CA ARG A 10 -2.26 7.00 6.70
C ARG A 10 -3.65 7.48 7.12
N SER A 11 -3.84 7.82 8.39
CA SER A 11 -5.07 8.48 8.86
C SER A 11 -5.22 9.89 8.26
N ARG A 12 -4.12 10.63 8.06
CA ARG A 12 -4.10 11.96 7.40
C ARG A 12 -4.64 11.98 5.97
N ALA A 13 -4.52 10.87 5.21
CA ALA A 13 -5.05 10.80 3.85
C ALA A 13 -6.55 10.49 3.80
N ILE A 14 -7.08 9.80 4.83
CA ILE A 14 -8.50 9.43 4.94
C ILE A 14 -9.34 10.63 5.39
N VAL A 15 -8.78 11.54 6.21
CA VAL A 15 -9.48 12.75 6.68
C VAL A 15 -9.42 13.92 5.69
N GLY A 16 -8.31 14.04 4.94
CA GLY A 16 -8.04 15.23 4.14
C GLY A 16 -8.96 15.39 2.92
N MET A 17 -9.36 14.31 2.26
CA MET A 17 -10.17 14.38 1.03
C MET A 17 -11.67 14.63 1.31
N PRO A 18 -12.32 13.95 2.27
CA PRO A 18 -13.72 14.23 2.62
C PRO A 18 -13.92 15.64 3.19
N LEU A 19 -13.04 16.07 4.10
CA LEU A 19 -13.09 17.41 4.68
C LEU A 19 -12.86 18.50 3.63
N TRP A 20 -11.99 18.24 2.64
CA TRP A 20 -11.75 19.16 1.52
C TRP A 20 -12.97 19.28 0.61
N GLN A 21 -13.65 18.16 0.32
CA GLN A 21 -14.87 18.17 -0.49
C GLN A 21 -16.02 18.89 0.24
N ILE A 22 -16.16 18.72 1.55
CA ILE A 22 -17.15 19.44 2.36
C ILE A 22 -16.90 20.94 2.32
N LEU A 23 -15.66 21.40 2.58
CA LEU A 23 -15.33 22.82 2.53
C LEU A 23 -15.46 23.43 1.12
N ARG A 24 -15.32 22.61 0.07
CA ARG A 24 -15.44 23.04 -1.32
C ARG A 24 -16.88 23.12 -1.81
N SER A 25 -17.72 22.18 -1.38
CA SER A 25 -19.15 22.18 -1.69
C SER A 25 -19.94 23.15 -0.80
N ALA A 26 -19.38 23.55 0.34
CA ALA A 26 -19.98 24.55 1.22
C ALA A 26 -19.96 25.94 0.55
N SER A 27 -21.16 26.50 0.34
CA SER A 27 -21.37 27.88 -0.12
C SER A 27 -21.07 28.93 0.95
N ALA A 28 -20.85 28.53 2.21
CA ALA A 28 -20.58 29.42 3.33
C ALA A 28 -19.53 28.84 4.31
N PRO A 29 -18.81 29.69 5.08
CA PRO A 29 -17.85 29.24 6.09
C PRO A 29 -18.47 28.37 7.19
N ARG A 30 -17.86 27.21 7.45
CA ARG A 30 -18.37 26.15 8.34
C ARG A 30 -17.70 26.14 9.71
N THR A 31 -18.45 25.75 10.74
CA THR A 31 -17.93 25.62 12.10
C THR A 31 -17.27 24.25 12.32
N ILE A 32 -16.42 24.11 13.34
CA ILE A 32 -15.79 22.81 13.64
C ILE A 32 -16.84 21.76 14.00
N ALA A 33 -17.91 22.14 14.70
CA ALA A 33 -19.00 21.24 15.07
C ALA A 33 -19.75 20.70 13.83
N GLU A 34 -20.05 21.57 12.86
CA GLU A 34 -20.65 21.16 11.57
C GLU A 34 -19.72 20.21 10.80
N LEU A 35 -18.42 20.54 10.72
CA LEU A 35 -17.44 19.70 10.04
C LEU A 35 -17.25 18.33 10.72
N GLN A 36 -17.39 18.26 12.04
CA GLN A 36 -17.30 17.02 12.82
C GLN A 36 -18.56 16.15 12.69
N ALA A 37 -19.74 16.76 12.52
CA ALA A 37 -20.98 16.03 12.26
C ALA A 37 -20.96 15.36 10.88
N GLU A 38 -20.33 15.99 9.89
CA GLU A 38 -20.29 15.51 8.50
C GLU A 38 -19.07 14.58 8.20
N CYS A 39 -18.00 14.65 9.00
CA CYS A 39 -16.83 13.76 8.87
C CYS A 39 -16.71 12.82 10.09
N PRO A 40 -16.70 11.48 9.91
CA PRO A 40 -16.45 10.53 10.99
C PRO A 40 -14.95 10.47 11.36
N VAL A 41 -14.41 11.62 11.79
CA VAL A 41 -12.99 11.82 12.11
C VAL A 41 -12.88 12.46 13.48
N SER A 42 -11.82 12.15 14.23
CA SER A 42 -11.65 12.74 15.55
C SER A 42 -11.44 14.26 15.46
N TYR A 43 -11.96 14.99 16.46
CA TYR A 43 -11.77 16.44 16.60
C TYR A 43 -10.29 16.84 16.48
N ASP A 44 -9.37 16.09 17.11
CA ASP A 44 -7.93 16.35 17.03
C ASP A 44 -7.38 16.28 15.59
N SER A 45 -7.86 15.30 14.82
CA SER A 45 -7.45 15.11 13.43
C SER A 45 -7.98 16.23 12.52
N LEU A 46 -9.21 16.68 12.79
CA LEU A 46 -9.86 17.79 12.11
C LEU A 46 -9.14 19.10 12.42
N HIS A 47 -8.92 19.41 13.69
CA HIS A 47 -8.24 20.61 14.15
C HIS A 47 -6.79 20.69 13.65
N ALA A 48 -6.05 19.57 13.70
CA ALA A 48 -4.68 19.52 13.17
C ALA A 48 -4.62 19.74 11.64
N THR A 49 -5.64 19.30 10.91
CA THR A 49 -5.73 19.47 9.45
C THR A 49 -6.10 20.90 9.09
N LEU A 50 -7.11 21.49 9.72
CA LEU A 50 -7.49 22.90 9.51
C LEU A 50 -6.32 23.85 9.85
N LYS A 51 -5.66 23.66 10.99
CA LYS A 51 -4.49 24.48 11.38
C LYS A 51 -3.37 24.42 10.34
N ARG A 52 -3.17 23.26 9.70
CA ARG A 52 -2.16 23.06 8.66
C ARG A 52 -2.54 23.73 7.35
N TRP A 53 -3.79 23.59 6.90
CA TRP A 53 -4.29 24.29 5.71
C TRP A 53 -4.28 25.81 5.89
N GLN A 54 -4.60 26.30 7.09
CA GLN A 54 -4.56 27.72 7.39
C GLN A 54 -3.13 28.28 7.29
N ARG A 55 -2.13 27.58 7.85
CA ARG A 55 -0.70 27.98 7.71
C ARG A 55 -0.22 28.02 6.27
N ARG A 56 -0.86 27.26 5.38
CA ARG A 56 -0.53 27.17 3.95
C ARG A 56 -1.35 28.12 3.09
N GLY A 57 -2.20 28.96 3.70
CA GLY A 57 -3.06 29.90 3.00
C GLY A 57 -4.20 29.24 2.20
N ALA A 58 -4.51 27.97 2.47
CA ALA A 58 -5.53 27.24 1.72
C ALA A 58 -6.95 27.41 2.27
N ILE A 59 -7.06 27.74 3.56
CA ILE A 59 -8.31 28.09 4.21
C ILE A 59 -8.13 29.37 5.00
N VAL A 60 -9.22 30.12 5.14
CA VAL A 60 -9.29 31.37 5.88
C VAL A 60 -10.16 31.17 7.13
N ARG A 61 -9.75 31.81 8.23
CA ARG A 61 -10.57 31.91 9.44
C ARG A 61 -11.47 33.13 9.32
N HIS A 62 -12.77 32.91 9.48
CA HIS A 62 -13.73 34.00 9.58
C HIS A 62 -14.04 34.27 11.05
N PRO A 63 -13.93 35.53 11.51
CA PRO A 63 -14.21 35.89 12.91
C PRO A 63 -15.67 35.60 13.26
N GLY A 64 -15.92 35.15 14.49
CA GLY A 64 -17.25 34.80 14.99
C GLY A 64 -17.20 33.83 16.16
N LYS A 65 -18.31 33.73 16.90
CA LYS A 65 -18.54 32.69 17.92
C LYS A 65 -19.77 31.87 17.51
N PRO A 66 -19.63 30.60 17.13
CA PRO A 66 -18.39 29.82 16.98
C PRO A 66 -17.54 30.23 15.76
N LEU A 67 -16.24 29.92 15.82
CA LEU A 67 -15.26 30.21 14.75
C LEU A 67 -15.58 29.42 13.48
N ARG A 68 -15.48 30.09 12.32
CA ARG A 68 -15.79 29.50 11.00
C ARG A 68 -14.57 29.40 10.10
N PHE A 69 -14.56 28.40 9.23
CA PHE A 69 -13.50 28.09 8.28
C PHE A 69 -14.08 28.00 6.86
N GLY A 70 -13.43 28.66 5.90
CA GLY A 70 -13.79 28.60 4.48
C GLY A 70 -12.54 28.43 3.61
N LEU A 71 -12.72 27.99 2.36
CA LEU A 71 -11.61 27.95 1.40
C LEU A 71 -11.11 29.37 1.10
N ALA A 72 -9.80 29.51 0.91
CA ALA A 72 -9.24 30.76 0.45
C ALA A 72 -9.68 31.02 -1.01
N PRO A 73 -10.05 32.25 -1.39
CA PRO A 73 -10.50 32.59 -2.75
C PRO A 73 -9.45 32.31 -3.85
N THR A 74 -8.18 32.20 -3.46
CA THR A 74 -7.04 31.96 -4.35
C THR A 74 -6.85 30.49 -4.72
N ILE A 75 -7.52 29.57 -4.02
CA ILE A 75 -7.37 28.13 -4.25
C ILE A 75 -8.26 27.70 -5.42
N ARG A 76 -7.61 27.15 -6.45
CA ARG A 76 -8.27 26.55 -7.62
C ARG A 76 -8.07 25.03 -7.71
N THR A 77 -7.37 24.43 -6.76
CA THR A 77 -7.04 22.99 -6.78
C THR A 77 -8.18 22.14 -6.24
N ASP A 78 -8.48 21.06 -6.95
CA ASP A 78 -9.46 20.05 -6.56
C ASP A 78 -8.98 19.15 -5.42
N THR A 79 -7.67 19.16 -5.17
CA THR A 79 -7.02 18.33 -4.17
C THR A 79 -6.57 19.17 -2.97
N PRO A 80 -6.72 18.67 -1.73
CA PRO A 80 -6.22 19.35 -0.55
C PRO A 80 -4.69 19.54 -0.59
N PRO A 81 -4.16 20.67 -0.08
CA PRO A 81 -2.73 20.99 -0.11
C PRO A 81 -1.83 20.06 0.71
N ASP A 82 -2.43 19.10 1.44
CA ASP A 82 -1.75 18.16 2.31
C ASP A 82 -1.51 16.79 1.68
N GLY A 83 -2.12 16.54 0.52
CA GLY A 83 -1.96 15.31 -0.24
C GLY A 83 -1.17 15.57 -1.52
N ARG A 84 -0.24 14.67 -1.85
CA ARG A 84 0.04 14.41 -3.27
C ARG A 84 -1.29 14.01 -3.92
N SER A 85 -1.64 14.59 -5.07
CA SER A 85 -2.82 14.19 -5.84
C SER A 85 -2.82 12.68 -6.08
N GLU A 86 -3.99 12.09 -6.28
CA GLU A 86 -4.07 10.64 -6.54
C GLU A 86 -3.26 10.25 -7.78
N GLU A 87 -3.21 11.14 -8.78
CA GLU A 87 -2.33 11.03 -9.93
C GLU A 87 -0.84 11.03 -9.56
N ALA A 88 -0.42 11.91 -8.66
CA ALA A 88 0.97 11.96 -8.19
C ALA A 88 1.33 10.72 -7.37
N ARG A 89 0.40 10.21 -6.56
CA ARG A 89 0.54 8.93 -5.83
C ARG A 89 0.64 7.75 -6.79
N THR A 90 -0.21 7.73 -7.81
CA THR A 90 -0.20 6.73 -8.89
C THR A 90 1.12 6.77 -9.65
N ARG A 91 1.58 7.96 -10.09
CA ARG A 91 2.88 8.15 -10.76
C ARG A 91 4.05 7.66 -9.89
N MET A 92 4.05 7.98 -8.61
CA MET A 92 5.09 7.49 -7.69
C MET A 92 5.06 5.97 -7.51
N ARG A 93 3.87 5.40 -7.38
CA ARG A 93 3.69 3.95 -7.29
C ARG A 93 4.17 3.27 -8.57
N GLN A 94 3.83 3.86 -9.72
CA GLN A 94 4.28 3.43 -11.04
C GLN A 94 5.81 3.46 -11.17
N ARG A 95 6.47 4.46 -10.57
CA ARG A 95 7.94 4.61 -10.54
C ARG A 95 8.65 3.77 -9.47
N SER A 96 7.93 3.07 -8.60
CA SER A 96 8.54 2.31 -7.51
C SER A 96 9.36 1.11 -8.04
N ALA A 97 10.41 0.71 -7.32
CA ALA A 97 11.21 -0.46 -7.69
C ALA A 97 10.37 -1.74 -7.80
N ARG A 98 9.40 -1.93 -6.90
CA ARG A 98 8.47 -3.09 -6.95
C ARG A 98 7.60 -3.08 -8.19
N GLN A 99 7.15 -1.90 -8.63
CA GLN A 99 6.40 -1.78 -9.86
C GLN A 99 7.28 -2.13 -11.08
N ARG A 100 8.51 -1.63 -11.14
CA ARG A 100 9.45 -1.98 -12.22
C ARG A 100 9.70 -3.49 -12.28
N ILE A 101 9.93 -4.13 -11.12
CA ILE A 101 10.06 -5.59 -11.04
C ILE A 101 8.80 -6.29 -11.54
N TRP A 102 7.61 -5.84 -11.10
CA TRP A 102 6.32 -6.38 -11.55
C TRP A 102 6.11 -6.28 -13.06
N THR A 103 6.40 -5.11 -13.63
CA THR A 103 6.34 -4.90 -15.08
C THR A 103 7.31 -5.82 -15.81
N ALA A 104 8.57 -5.93 -15.36
CA ALA A 104 9.55 -6.84 -15.94
C ALA A 104 9.08 -8.31 -15.90
N MET A 105 8.55 -8.78 -14.77
CA MET A 105 8.00 -10.14 -14.65
C MET A 105 6.83 -10.38 -15.61
N ARG A 106 5.95 -9.38 -15.80
CA ARG A 106 4.83 -9.47 -16.74
C ARG A 106 5.28 -9.57 -18.19
N VAL A 107 6.41 -8.96 -18.56
CA VAL A 107 6.99 -9.06 -19.90
C VAL A 107 7.69 -10.41 -20.06
N LEU A 108 8.58 -10.76 -19.13
CA LEU A 108 9.44 -11.96 -19.24
C LEU A 108 8.68 -13.28 -19.07
N LYS A 109 7.62 -13.31 -18.23
CA LYS A 109 6.82 -14.50 -17.83
C LYS A 109 7.60 -15.59 -17.07
N THR A 110 8.78 -15.94 -17.55
CA THR A 110 9.74 -16.87 -16.95
C THR A 110 11.08 -16.14 -16.83
N PHE A 111 11.72 -16.21 -15.66
CA PHE A 111 12.88 -15.37 -15.34
C PHE A 111 13.67 -15.92 -14.16
N ASP A 112 14.92 -15.50 -14.05
CA ASP A 112 15.75 -15.65 -12.85
C ASP A 112 15.89 -14.30 -12.09
N ALA A 113 16.50 -14.35 -10.91
CA ALA A 113 16.68 -13.16 -10.09
C ALA A 113 17.68 -12.13 -10.69
N PRO A 114 18.85 -12.53 -11.25
CA PRO A 114 19.78 -11.58 -11.89
C PRO A 114 19.19 -10.86 -13.11
N THR A 115 18.48 -11.57 -13.99
CA THR A 115 17.80 -10.99 -15.16
C THR A 115 16.76 -9.98 -14.72
N LEU A 116 15.95 -10.29 -13.71
CA LEU A 116 14.99 -9.32 -13.16
C LEU A 116 15.67 -8.10 -12.54
N ARG A 117 16.77 -8.30 -11.83
CA ARG A 117 17.53 -7.21 -11.22
C ARG A 117 17.98 -6.21 -12.28
N MET A 118 18.54 -6.70 -13.39
CA MET A 118 18.97 -5.89 -14.52
C MET A 118 17.78 -5.21 -15.20
N ALA A 119 16.77 -5.97 -15.61
CA ALA A 119 15.61 -5.45 -16.34
C ALA A 119 14.82 -4.40 -15.54
N ALA A 120 14.72 -4.59 -14.22
CA ALA A 120 14.01 -3.67 -13.35
C ALA A 120 14.89 -2.56 -12.77
N ASN A 121 16.21 -2.55 -13.01
CA ASN A 121 17.20 -1.70 -12.33
C ASN A 121 16.94 -1.60 -10.81
N ALA A 122 16.86 -2.76 -10.16
CA ALA A 122 16.52 -2.90 -8.74
C ALA A 122 17.70 -3.49 -7.95
N THR A 123 17.68 -3.33 -6.63
CA THR A 123 18.70 -3.95 -5.77
C THR A 123 18.43 -5.44 -5.62
N GLU A 124 19.48 -6.24 -5.47
CA GLU A 124 19.38 -7.69 -5.28
C GLU A 124 18.49 -8.05 -4.09
N ARG A 125 18.74 -7.42 -2.93
CA ARG A 125 17.90 -7.57 -1.73
C ARG A 125 16.44 -7.21 -2.00
N GLY A 126 16.19 -6.17 -2.81
CA GLY A 126 14.84 -5.73 -3.18
C GLY A 126 14.11 -6.77 -4.02
N VAL A 127 14.80 -7.35 -5.01
CA VAL A 127 14.28 -8.44 -5.85
C VAL A 127 14.00 -9.67 -5.01
N ALA A 128 14.98 -10.17 -4.24
CA ALA A 128 14.84 -11.36 -3.42
C ALA A 128 13.68 -11.24 -2.41
N THR A 129 13.59 -10.10 -1.72
CA THR A 129 12.50 -9.83 -0.78
C THR A 129 11.14 -9.85 -1.47
N TYR A 130 11.03 -9.25 -2.66
CA TYR A 130 9.76 -9.15 -3.35
C TYR A 130 9.34 -10.48 -3.98
N LEU A 131 10.27 -11.23 -4.57
CA LEU A 131 10.01 -12.59 -5.06
C LEU A 131 9.53 -13.50 -3.94
N ASN A 132 10.16 -13.46 -2.76
CA ASN A 132 9.70 -14.22 -1.60
C ASN A 132 8.25 -13.87 -1.23
N GLN A 133 7.91 -12.58 -1.17
CA GLN A 133 6.55 -12.14 -0.87
C GLN A 133 5.53 -12.62 -1.91
N LEU A 134 5.86 -12.51 -3.19
CA LEU A 134 4.98 -12.93 -4.29
C LEU A 134 4.82 -14.45 -4.36
N GLN A 135 5.88 -15.21 -4.11
CA GLN A 135 5.84 -16.67 -4.08
C GLN A 135 4.89 -17.15 -2.98
N ARG A 136 4.98 -16.55 -1.79
CA ARG A 136 4.12 -16.86 -0.65
C ARG A 136 2.68 -16.43 -0.87
N GLY A 137 2.47 -15.36 -1.64
CA GLY A 137 1.17 -14.92 -2.10
C GLY A 137 0.58 -15.75 -3.24
N GLY A 138 1.34 -16.70 -3.82
CA GLY A 138 0.92 -17.54 -4.94
C GLY A 138 0.89 -16.82 -6.30
N TYR A 139 1.63 -15.71 -6.45
CA TYR A 139 1.72 -14.99 -7.73
C TYR A 139 2.77 -15.59 -8.67
N ILE A 140 3.82 -16.17 -8.10
CA ILE A 140 4.92 -16.79 -8.83
C ILE A 140 5.18 -18.20 -8.26
N ARG A 141 5.76 -19.06 -9.09
CA ARG A 141 6.20 -20.40 -8.70
C ARG A 141 7.62 -20.63 -9.16
N VAL A 142 8.41 -21.34 -8.35
CA VAL A 142 9.73 -21.86 -8.76
C VAL A 142 9.50 -23.04 -9.71
N VAL A 143 9.99 -22.92 -10.94
CA VAL A 143 9.94 -23.99 -11.95
C VAL A 143 11.19 -24.84 -11.86
N GLU A 144 12.34 -24.20 -11.67
CA GLU A 144 13.61 -24.88 -11.42
C GLU A 144 14.24 -24.33 -10.15
N ARG A 145 14.61 -25.23 -9.23
CA ARG A 145 15.35 -24.86 -8.04
C ARG A 145 16.82 -24.71 -8.40
N GLY A 146 17.39 -23.57 -8.02
CA GLY A 146 18.82 -23.35 -8.08
C GLY A 146 19.56 -24.18 -7.02
N SER A 147 20.86 -24.32 -7.21
CA SER A 147 21.76 -25.00 -6.28
C SER A 147 23.00 -24.15 -6.07
N SER A 148 23.29 -23.85 -4.81
CA SER A 148 24.52 -23.14 -4.42
C SER A 148 25.77 -23.91 -4.83
N ASN A 149 25.72 -25.25 -4.80
CA ASN A 149 26.88 -26.09 -5.04
C ASN A 149 27.28 -26.14 -6.52
N THR A 150 26.34 -25.92 -7.43
CA THR A 150 26.59 -25.97 -8.88
C THR A 150 26.53 -24.60 -9.55
N GLY A 151 26.23 -23.53 -8.79
CA GLY A 151 25.99 -22.19 -9.32
C GLY A 151 24.70 -22.06 -10.14
N LYS A 152 23.85 -23.10 -10.20
CA LYS A 152 22.60 -23.07 -10.96
C LYS A 152 21.62 -22.08 -10.33
N LEU A 153 21.12 -21.13 -11.12
CA LEU A 153 20.14 -20.14 -10.68
C LEU A 153 18.73 -20.74 -10.58
N SER A 154 17.92 -20.21 -9.66
CA SER A 154 16.50 -20.57 -9.58
C SER A 154 15.71 -19.86 -10.68
N VAL A 155 14.87 -20.62 -11.40
CA VAL A 155 13.98 -20.11 -12.44
C VAL A 155 12.56 -20.04 -11.89
N TYR A 156 11.94 -18.87 -12.05
CA TYR A 156 10.59 -18.56 -11.60
C TYR A 156 9.67 -18.34 -12.80
N ARG A 157 8.39 -18.66 -12.62
CA ARG A 157 7.34 -18.35 -13.59
C ARG A 157 6.20 -17.57 -12.93
N LEU A 158 5.75 -16.53 -13.60
CA LEU A 158 4.55 -15.77 -13.22
C LEU A 158 3.32 -16.65 -13.42
N GLN A 159 2.63 -16.97 -12.33
CA GLN A 159 1.41 -17.79 -12.33
C GLN A 159 0.15 -16.91 -12.42
N ARG A 160 0.16 -15.78 -11.72
CA ARG A 160 -1.00 -14.88 -11.65
C ARG A 160 -0.62 -13.49 -12.11
N ASN A 161 -1.13 -13.09 -13.27
CA ASN A 161 -1.02 -11.75 -13.80
C ASN A 161 -2.33 -10.99 -13.52
N SER A 162 -2.41 -10.29 -12.40
CA SER A 162 -3.64 -9.61 -11.97
C SER A 162 -3.85 -8.21 -12.57
N GLY A 163 -2.88 -7.69 -13.33
CA GLY A 163 -3.01 -6.40 -13.99
C GLY A 163 -1.76 -5.51 -13.87
N PRO A 164 -1.87 -4.24 -14.30
CA PRO A 164 -0.75 -3.32 -14.36
C PRO A 164 -0.20 -2.92 -12.98
N ASN A 165 -1.03 -2.93 -11.94
CA ASN A 165 -0.63 -2.44 -10.62
C ASN A 165 0.06 -3.54 -9.80
N CYS A 166 1.27 -3.30 -9.29
CA CYS A 166 2.00 -4.35 -8.55
C CYS A 166 1.34 -4.70 -7.20
N PRO A 167 1.33 -5.97 -6.77
CA PRO A 167 0.93 -6.32 -5.40
C PRO A 167 1.82 -5.62 -4.36
N THR A 168 1.23 -5.13 -3.27
CA THR A 168 1.91 -4.37 -2.21
C THR A 168 1.78 -5.04 -0.86
N THR A 169 2.85 -5.02 -0.07
CA THR A 169 2.82 -5.55 1.29
C THR A 169 2.47 -4.47 2.30
N ARG A 170 1.64 -4.85 3.28
CA ARG A 170 1.34 -4.05 4.47
C ARG A 170 1.47 -4.92 5.72
N ARG A 171 2.02 -4.35 6.79
CA ARG A 171 2.00 -4.94 8.12
C ARG A 171 1.05 -4.10 8.99
N PRO A 172 -0.07 -4.66 9.48
CA PRO A 172 -0.90 -4.00 10.47
C PRO A 172 -0.07 -3.72 11.73
N ARG A 173 -0.38 -2.64 12.45
CA ARG A 173 0.33 -2.30 13.69
C ARG A 173 0.03 -3.33 14.76
N GLY A 174 1.05 -3.72 15.52
CA GLY A 174 0.90 -4.70 16.60
C GLY A 174 0.66 -6.13 16.13
N ALA A 175 0.52 -6.36 14.82
CA ALA A 175 0.39 -7.70 14.26
C ALA A 175 1.74 -8.20 13.73
N THR A 176 2.03 -9.47 13.97
CA THR A 176 3.11 -10.19 13.29
C THR A 176 2.74 -10.56 11.85
N THR A 177 1.50 -10.28 11.44
CA THR A 177 0.92 -10.54 10.13
C THR A 177 1.49 -9.61 9.04
N THR A 178 1.93 -10.19 7.93
CA THR A 178 2.31 -9.47 6.71
C THR A 178 1.29 -9.79 5.65
N ILE A 179 0.50 -8.80 5.25
CA ILE A 179 -0.55 -8.97 4.24
C ILE A 179 -0.01 -8.50 2.89
N LEU A 180 -0.12 -9.34 1.87
CA LEU A 180 0.08 -8.97 0.48
C LEU A 180 -1.27 -8.59 -0.13
N ALA A 181 -1.43 -7.33 -0.53
CA ALA A 181 -2.63 -6.80 -1.17
C ALA A 181 -2.40 -6.63 -2.68
N ASP A 182 -3.32 -7.17 -3.47
CA ASP A 182 -3.42 -6.93 -4.90
C ASP A 182 -4.22 -5.66 -5.14
N ASN A 183 -3.58 -4.70 -5.80
CA ASN A 183 -4.20 -3.40 -6.02
C ASN A 183 -4.97 -3.33 -7.35
N ASN A 184 -5.11 -4.44 -8.09
CA ASN A 184 -5.96 -4.50 -9.27
C ASN A 184 -7.36 -5.05 -8.96
N ASN A 185 -7.47 -5.98 -8.01
CA ASN A 185 -8.72 -6.69 -7.72
C ASN A 185 -9.08 -6.71 -6.22
N GLY A 186 -8.31 -6.03 -5.36
CA GLY A 186 -8.57 -5.95 -3.92
C GLY A 186 -8.22 -7.20 -3.11
N ARG A 187 -7.73 -8.28 -3.74
CA ARG A 187 -7.38 -9.53 -3.05
C ARG A 187 -6.30 -9.30 -2.00
N THR A 188 -6.48 -9.86 -0.81
CA THR A 188 -5.45 -9.85 0.24
C THR A 188 -5.08 -11.27 0.67
N VAL A 189 -3.79 -11.52 0.87
CA VAL A 189 -3.25 -12.83 1.31
C VAL A 189 -2.31 -12.61 2.49
N ASP A 190 -2.47 -13.38 3.56
CA ASP A 190 -1.48 -13.44 4.63
C ASP A 190 -0.23 -14.20 4.17
N ILE A 191 0.91 -13.51 4.20
CA ILE A 191 2.23 -14.02 3.84
C ILE A 191 3.19 -13.94 5.04
N SER A 192 2.70 -14.03 6.27
CA SER A 192 3.56 -14.10 7.46
C SER A 192 4.28 -15.43 7.60
N PRO A 193 5.57 -15.46 8.03
CA PRO A 193 6.38 -16.68 8.17
C PRO A 193 5.60 -17.88 8.72
N SER A 194 4.86 -17.64 9.80
CA SER A 194 4.04 -18.63 10.51
C SER A 194 2.83 -19.12 9.68
N ALA A 195 2.19 -18.24 8.90
CA ALA A 195 1.01 -18.56 8.10
C ALA A 195 1.32 -19.51 6.92
N THR A 196 2.56 -19.48 6.41
CA THR A 196 2.99 -20.40 5.34
C THR A 196 3.29 -21.80 5.87
N SER A 197 3.71 -21.94 7.13
CA SER A 197 3.96 -23.24 7.77
C SER A 197 2.70 -24.13 7.86
N LEU A 198 1.52 -23.49 7.98
CA LEU A 198 0.22 -24.17 8.05
C LEU A 198 -0.29 -24.70 6.69
N ARG A 199 0.46 -24.49 5.59
CA ARG A 199 0.17 -25.06 4.26
C ARG A 199 1.20 -26.10 3.84
N LYS A 200 1.70 -26.94 4.76
CA LYS A 200 2.23 -28.24 4.33
C LYS A 200 1.03 -29.08 3.87
N PRO A 201 0.99 -29.60 2.63
CA PRO A 201 0.08 -30.69 2.34
C PRO A 201 0.46 -31.82 3.30
N SER A 202 -0.51 -32.30 4.07
CA SER A 202 -0.42 -33.56 4.78
C SER A 202 -0.17 -34.64 3.73
N THR A 203 1.10 -34.97 3.48
CA THR A 203 1.46 -36.31 3.06
C THR A 203 1.05 -37.23 4.20
N LYS A 204 -0.22 -37.65 4.17
CA LYS A 204 -0.71 -38.81 4.89
C LYS A 204 0.06 -39.98 4.30
N ALA A 205 1.15 -40.35 4.96
CA ALA A 205 1.81 -41.61 4.73
C ALA A 205 0.76 -42.71 4.89
N LEU A 206 0.48 -43.44 3.80
CA LEU A 206 -0.06 -44.78 3.93
C LEU A 206 1.04 -45.61 4.61
N ALA A 207 0.98 -45.65 5.93
CA ALA A 207 1.62 -46.66 6.75
C ALA A 207 0.47 -47.39 7.47
N GLY A 208 0.30 -48.68 7.16
CA GLY A 208 -0.71 -49.57 7.71
C GLY A 208 -1.13 -50.58 6.65
N GLY A 209 -0.75 -51.85 6.72
CA GLY A 209 0.01 -52.55 7.74
C GLY A 209 0.39 -53.94 7.23
N GLY A 210 1.44 -54.51 7.80
CA GLY A 210 1.58 -55.96 7.82
C GLY A 210 0.80 -56.51 9.01
N VAL A 211 0.14 -57.65 8.83
CA VAL A 211 0.13 -58.86 9.69
C VAL A 211 -0.75 -59.92 9.03
N GLY A 212 -0.24 -61.15 8.94
CA GLY A 212 -0.93 -62.33 8.39
C GLY A 212 0.03 -63.23 7.65
#